data_AF-A0A925MIK3-F1
#
_entry.id   AF-A0A925MIK3-F1
#
_cell.length_a   1.000
_cell.length_b   1.000
_cell.length_c   1.000
_cell.angle_alpha   90.00
_cell.angle_beta   90.00
_cell.angle_gamma   90.00
#
_symmetry.space_group_name_H-M   'P 1'
#
loop_
_entity.id
_entity.type
_entity.pdbx_description
1 polymer ?
#
loop_
_entity_poly.entity_id
_entity_poly.type
_entity_poly.pdbx_seq_one_letter_code
_entity_poly.pdbx_strand_id
1 'polypeptide(L)'
;MVERSKETKIIQCDGMPIYAYSSSRLIPLYKVAHECGYRLDKLCSVLEISTRHFRRLFTDTIGVCPKKWLKSERMVYARNLLRGGYPIKEVSERLGFGNQKEFNREFREFYAISPSSYRAQETERVLEKLR
;
A
#
# COMPACT_ATOMS: atom_id res chain seq x y z
N MET A 1 19.14 22.01 27.33
CA MET A 1 17.71 22.07 26.93
C MET A 1 17.30 20.67 26.52
N VAL A 2 16.42 20.05 27.30
CA VAL A 2 15.96 18.66 27.07
C VAL A 2 15.12 18.63 25.81
N GLU A 3 15.63 18.02 24.73
CA GLU A 3 14.86 17.67 23.55
C GLU A 3 13.67 16.82 24.02
N ARG A 4 12.48 17.41 24.02
CA ARG A 4 11.24 16.64 24.20
C ARG A 4 11.14 15.70 23.00
N SER A 5 11.64 14.47 23.13
CA SER A 5 11.44 13.42 22.15
C SER A 5 9.94 13.26 21.96
N LYS A 6 9.44 13.77 20.84
CA LYS A 6 8.07 13.53 20.39
C LYS A 6 7.95 12.04 20.15
N GLU A 7 7.27 11.33 21.05
CA GLU A 7 7.23 9.88 21.03
C GLU A 7 6.40 9.43 19.82
N THR A 8 7.08 8.91 18.81
CA THR A 8 6.48 8.36 17.59
C THR A 8 6.10 6.91 17.83
N LYS A 9 4.87 6.52 17.47
CA LYS A 9 4.40 5.14 17.58
C LYS A 9 3.74 4.69 16.29
N ILE A 10 3.91 3.41 15.97
CA ILE A 10 3.03 2.71 15.04
C ILE A 10 2.11 1.88 15.90
N ILE A 11 0.81 1.98 15.65
CA ILE A 11 -0.24 1.22 16.32
C ILE A 11 -1.03 0.46 15.25
N GLN A 12 -1.61 -0.68 15.64
CA GLN A 12 -2.53 -1.43 14.80
C GLN A 12 -3.96 -1.14 15.26
N CYS A 13 -4.81 -0.64 14.37
CA CYS A 13 -6.24 -0.42 14.61
C CYS A 13 -7.03 -1.14 13.52
N ASP A 14 -7.94 -2.05 13.89
CA ASP A 14 -8.73 -2.85 12.94
C ASP A 14 -7.88 -3.56 11.87
N GLY A 15 -6.69 -4.03 12.27
CA GLY A 15 -5.73 -4.67 11.37
C GLY A 15 -4.94 -3.70 10.47
N MET A 16 -5.17 -2.39 10.58
CA MET A 16 -4.49 -1.36 9.79
C MET A 16 -3.35 -0.70 10.57
N PRO A 17 -2.15 -0.57 9.97
CA PRO A 17 -1.07 0.21 10.54
C PRO A 17 -1.38 1.72 10.53
N ILE A 18 -1.33 2.35 11.70
CA ILE A 18 -1.52 3.80 11.90
C ILE A 18 -0.26 4.39 12.52
N TYR A 19 0.22 5.49 11.96
CA TYR A 19 1.30 6.29 12.52
C TYR A 19 0.74 7.35 13.44
N ALA A 20 1.23 7.39 14.67
CA ALA A 20 0.87 8.37 15.69
C ALA A 20 2.09 9.23 16.03
N TYR A 21 1.92 10.55 15.95
CA TYR A 21 2.94 11.53 16.34
C TYR A 21 2.42 12.43 17.44
N SER A 22 3.10 12.42 18.60
CA SER A 22 2.88 13.35 19.71
C SER A 22 1.39 13.58 20.04
N SER A 23 0.64 12.49 20.16
CA SER A 23 -0.78 12.42 20.60
C SER A 23 -1.84 13.20 19.79
N SER A 24 -1.47 14.01 18.79
CA SER A 24 -2.40 14.93 18.12
C SER A 24 -2.73 14.59 16.67
N ARG A 25 -2.02 13.64 16.05
CA ARG A 25 -2.31 13.21 14.67
C ARG A 25 -2.16 11.71 14.49
N LEU A 26 -3.26 11.08 14.05
CA LEU A 26 -3.30 9.70 13.61
C LEU A 26 -3.31 9.70 12.07
N ILE A 27 -2.33 9.05 11.47
CA ILE A 27 -2.15 9.00 10.03
C ILE A 27 -2.22 7.54 9.59
N PRO A 28 -3.26 7.13 8.85
CA PRO A 28 -3.32 5.78 8.28
C PRO A 28 -2.18 5.59 7.28
N LEU A 29 -1.32 4.59 7.52
CA LEU A 29 -0.11 4.43 6.72
C LEU A 29 -0.43 4.06 5.26
N TYR A 30 -1.52 3.35 4.99
CA TYR A 30 -1.93 2.99 3.63
C TYR A 30 -2.17 4.23 2.76
N LYS A 31 -2.68 5.32 3.35
CA LYS A 31 -2.94 6.57 2.64
C LYS A 31 -1.65 7.24 2.21
N VAL A 32 -0.70 7.38 3.14
CA VAL A 32 0.64 7.93 2.86
C VAL A 32 1.39 7.04 1.87
N ALA A 33 1.25 5.71 1.99
CA ALA A 33 1.83 4.77 1.04
C ALA A 33 1.32 5.01 -0.39
N HIS A 34 0.00 5.21 -0.56
CA HIS A 34 -0.59 5.53 -1.85
C HIS A 34 -0.04 6.85 -2.43
N GLU A 35 -0.06 7.92 -1.64
CA GLU A 35 0.42 9.25 -2.04
C GLU A 35 1.92 9.24 -2.41
N CYS A 36 2.70 8.36 -1.77
CA CYS A 36 4.13 8.20 -2.03
C CYS A 36 4.45 7.20 -3.15
N GLY A 37 3.46 6.69 -3.88
CA GLY A 37 3.68 5.68 -4.94
C GLY A 37 4.30 4.39 -4.39
N TYR A 38 3.99 4.03 -3.15
CA TYR A 38 4.47 2.83 -2.45
C TYR A 38 6.00 2.77 -2.28
N ARG A 39 6.66 3.93 -2.27
CA ARG A 39 8.10 4.07 -2.06
C ARG A 39 8.44 4.30 -0.59
N LEU A 40 9.23 3.40 -0.01
CA LEU A 40 9.59 3.44 1.41
C LEU A 40 10.35 4.73 1.79
N ASP A 41 11.27 5.18 0.94
CA ASP A 41 12.05 6.40 1.13
C ASP A 41 11.15 7.64 1.19
N LYS A 42 10.17 7.73 0.29
CA LYS A 42 9.21 8.84 0.24
C LYS A 42 8.26 8.83 1.42
N LEU A 43 7.74 7.65 1.79
CA LEU A 43 6.91 7.49 2.98
C LEU A 43 7.65 7.95 4.24
N CYS A 44 8.90 7.49 4.44
CA CYS A 44 9.69 7.88 5.61
C CYS A 44 9.98 9.39 5.65
N SER A 45 10.20 10.00 4.48
CA SER A 45 10.37 11.46 4.36
C SER A 45 9.13 12.22 4.78
N VAL A 46 7.92 11.77 4.41
CA VAL A 46 6.64 12.39 4.83
C VAL A 46 6.39 12.23 6.33
N LEU A 47 6.83 11.11 6.91
CA LEU A 47 6.72 10.84 8.34
C LEU A 47 7.83 11.49 9.18
N GLU A 48 8.78 12.19 8.54
CA GLU A 48 9.92 12.85 9.18
C GLU A 48 10.79 11.91 10.04
N ILE A 49 10.95 10.66 9.61
CA ILE A 49 11.75 9.65 10.32
C ILE A 49 12.70 8.93 9.36
N SER A 50 13.81 8.43 9.90
CA SER A 50 14.74 7.63 9.11
C SER A 50 14.11 6.28 8.70
N THR A 51 14.52 5.77 7.54
CA THR A 51 14.10 4.44 7.07
C THR A 51 14.49 3.32 8.04
N ARG A 52 15.63 3.46 8.73
CA ARG A 52 16.08 2.52 9.77
C ARG A 52 15.12 2.52 10.96
N HIS A 53 14.77 3.71 11.47
CA HIS A 53 13.86 3.84 12.60
C HIS A 53 12.47 3.31 12.25
N PHE A 54 11.93 3.68 11.10
CA PHE A 54 10.63 3.18 10.63
C PHE A 54 10.61 1.67 10.48
N ARG A 55 11.65 1.05 9.89
CA ARG A 55 11.72 -0.42 9.76
C ARG A 55 11.65 -1.13 11.09
N ARG A 56 12.42 -0.66 12.07
CA ARG A 56 12.41 -1.22 13.43
C ARG A 56 11.01 -1.07 14.03
N LEU A 57 10.53 0.17 14.13
CA LEU A 57 9.23 0.47 14.73
C LEU A 57 8.07 -0.32 14.09
N PHE A 58 8.03 -0.35 12.76
CA PHE A 58 6.96 -1.03 12.03
C PHE A 58 7.06 -2.55 12.19
N THR A 59 8.26 -3.13 12.11
CA THR A 59 8.42 -4.60 12.24
C THR A 59 8.15 -5.06 13.66
N ASP A 60 8.58 -4.29 14.66
CA ASP A 60 8.37 -4.61 16.08
C ASP A 60 6.89 -4.53 16.45
N THR A 61 6.12 -3.59 15.87
CA THR A 61 4.67 -3.48 16.12
C THR A 61 3.84 -4.40 15.23
N ILE A 62 4.04 -4.37 13.91
CA ILE A 62 3.15 -5.02 12.92
C ILE A 62 3.61 -6.46 12.59
N GLY A 63 4.87 -6.81 12.90
CA GLY A 63 5.40 -8.15 12.64
C GLY A 63 5.74 -8.45 11.18
N VAL A 64 5.65 -7.46 10.28
CA VAL A 64 6.00 -7.63 8.87
C VAL A 64 6.98 -6.57 8.38
N CYS A 65 7.85 -6.95 7.44
CA CYS A 65 8.77 -6.01 6.81
C CYS A 65 8.00 -4.91 6.05
N PRO A 66 8.32 -3.61 6.25
CA PRO A 66 7.59 -2.52 5.61
C PRO A 66 7.57 -2.56 4.08
N LYS A 67 8.66 -3.03 3.46
CA LYS A 67 8.71 -3.19 2.00
C LYS A 67 7.71 -4.24 1.51
N LYS A 68 7.54 -5.33 2.27
CA LYS A 68 6.58 -6.38 1.95
C LYS A 68 5.15 -5.86 2.12
N TRP A 69 4.90 -5.12 3.21
CA TRP A 69 3.63 -4.46 3.43
C TRP A 69 3.28 -3.43 2.33
N LEU A 70 4.21 -2.57 1.94
CA LEU A 70 3.99 -1.62 0.84
C LEU A 70 3.61 -2.32 -0.48
N LYS A 71 4.27 -3.44 -0.79
CA LYS A 71 3.90 -4.26 -1.95
C LYS A 71 2.49 -4.84 -1.84
N SER A 72 2.11 -5.36 -0.67
CA SER A 72 0.76 -5.89 -0.48
C SER A 72 -0.31 -4.80 -0.59
N GLU A 73 -0.11 -3.64 0.01
CA GLU A 73 -1.04 -2.50 -0.12
C GLU A 73 -1.19 -2.06 -1.57
N ARG A 74 -0.07 -1.98 -2.31
CA ARG A 74 -0.07 -1.66 -3.75
C ARG A 74 -0.92 -2.64 -4.54
N MET A 75 -0.82 -3.93 -4.24
CA MET A 75 -1.59 -4.99 -4.92
C MET A 75 -3.05 -5.00 -4.51
N VAL A 76 -3.38 -4.70 -3.25
CA VAL A 76 -4.77 -4.54 -2.80
C VAL A 76 -5.42 -3.37 -3.55
N TYR A 77 -4.74 -2.23 -3.65
CA TYR A 77 -5.25 -1.09 -4.41
C TYR A 77 -5.38 -1.38 -5.90
N ALA A 78 -4.40 -2.07 -6.50
CA ALA A 78 -4.47 -2.52 -7.89
C ALA A 78 -5.73 -3.33 -8.17
N ARG A 79 -6.02 -4.30 -7.30
CA ARG A 79 -7.20 -5.15 -7.39
C ARG A 79 -8.48 -4.31 -7.33
N ASN A 80 -8.56 -3.35 -6.43
CA ASN A 80 -9.72 -2.47 -6.30
C ASN A 80 -9.95 -1.64 -7.57
N LEU A 81 -8.90 -1.12 -8.19
CA LEU A 81 -9.01 -0.40 -9.47
C LEU A 81 -9.46 -1.34 -10.60
N LEU A 82 -8.91 -2.55 -10.69
CA LEU A 82 -9.35 -3.51 -11.72
C LEU A 82 -10.82 -3.90 -11.56
N ARG A 83 -11.28 -4.10 -10.31
CA ARG A 83 -12.70 -4.31 -9.99
C ARG A 83 -13.58 -3.12 -10.35
N GLY A 84 -13.04 -1.90 -10.24
CA GLY A 84 -13.69 -0.67 -10.68
C GLY A 84 -13.70 -0.48 -12.20
N GLY A 85 -13.20 -1.44 -12.97
CA GLY A 85 -13.26 -1.45 -14.44
C GLY A 85 -12.11 -0.70 -15.13
N TYR A 86 -11.20 -0.08 -14.37
CA TYR A 86 -10.08 0.70 -14.92
C TYR A 86 -9.21 -0.16 -15.87
N PRO A 87 -8.74 0.40 -17.01
CA PRO A 87 -7.81 -0.27 -17.90
C PRO A 87 -6.48 -0.64 -17.20
N ILE A 88 -5.92 -1.80 -17.53
CA ILE A 88 -4.68 -2.32 -16.92
C ILE A 88 -3.51 -1.32 -17.04
N LYS A 89 -3.40 -0.64 -18.19
CA LYS A 89 -2.39 0.39 -18.43
C LYS A 89 -2.52 1.55 -17.44
N GLU A 90 -3.75 2.05 -17.26
CA GLU A 90 -4.04 3.14 -16.33
C GLU A 90 -3.78 2.73 -14.88
N VAL A 91 -4.12 1.49 -14.49
CA VAL A 91 -3.82 0.95 -13.16
C VAL A 91 -2.31 0.93 -12.91
N SER A 92 -1.52 0.48 -13.89
CA SER A 92 -0.05 0.47 -13.82
C SER A 92 0.50 1.87 -13.58
N GLU A 93 0.04 2.86 -14.34
CA GLU A 93 0.48 4.26 -14.25
C GLU A 93 0.09 4.89 -12.90
N ARG A 94 -1.17 4.74 -12.48
CA ARG A 94 -1.69 5.26 -11.19
C ARG A 94 -0.94 4.71 -9.98
N LEU A 95 -0.42 3.49 -10.07
CA LEU A 95 0.32 2.85 -9.00
C LEU A 95 1.83 3.15 -9.05
N GLY A 96 2.30 3.93 -10.04
CA GLY A 96 3.70 4.33 -10.18
C GLY A 96 4.62 3.22 -10.71
N PHE A 97 4.11 2.27 -11.51
CA PHE A 97 4.97 1.29 -12.18
C PHE A 97 5.67 1.93 -13.38
N GLY A 98 6.92 1.55 -13.64
CA GLY A 98 7.67 2.09 -14.77
C GLY A 98 7.09 1.65 -16.12
N ASN A 99 6.46 0.48 -16.15
CA ASN A 99 5.75 -0.04 -17.31
C ASN A 99 4.73 -1.12 -16.92
N GLN A 100 3.83 -1.44 -17.84
CA GLN A 100 2.79 -2.45 -17.64
C GLN A 100 3.35 -3.88 -17.46
N LYS A 101 4.55 -4.20 -17.98
CA LYS A 101 5.14 -5.53 -17.82
C LYS A 101 5.54 -5.79 -16.37
N GLU A 102 6.12 -4.79 -15.70
CA GLU A 102 6.45 -4.85 -14.27
C GLU A 102 5.19 -5.03 -13.42
N PHE A 103 4.15 -4.25 -13.70
CA PHE A 103 2.87 -4.38 -13.02
C PHE A 103 2.28 -5.79 -13.20
N ASN A 104 2.22 -6.28 -14.44
CA ASN A 104 1.67 -7.61 -14.74
C ASN A 104 2.43 -8.72 -13.99
N ARG A 105 3.76 -8.62 -13.92
CA ARG A 105 4.60 -9.57 -13.18
C ARG A 105 4.30 -9.54 -11.69
N GLU A 106 4.37 -8.36 -11.05
CA GLU A 106 4.10 -8.24 -9.61
C GLU A 106 2.67 -8.68 -9.25
N PHE A 107 1.68 -8.32 -10.07
CA PHE A 107 0.30 -8.72 -9.84
C PHE A 107 0.13 -10.24 -9.93
N ARG A 108 0.74 -10.88 -10.94
CA ARG A 108 0.69 -12.33 -11.10
C ARG A 108 1.43 -13.06 -9.98
N GLU A 109 2.58 -12.54 -9.53
CA GLU A 109 3.29 -13.08 -8.37
C GLU A 109 2.45 -13.01 -7.10
N PHE A 110 1.65 -11.94 -6.94
CA PHE A 110 0.85 -11.73 -5.73
C PHE A 110 -0.49 -12.49 -5.73
N TYR A 111 -1.20 -12.52 -6.87
CA TYR A 111 -2.55 -13.11 -6.98
C TYR A 111 -2.59 -14.45 -7.75
N ALA A 112 -1.45 -14.95 -8.22
CA ALA A 112 -1.32 -16.15 -9.06
C ALA A 112 -2.03 -16.11 -10.43
N ILE A 113 -2.70 -15.01 -10.78
CA ILE A 113 -3.38 -14.79 -12.07
C ILE A 113 -3.00 -13.44 -12.67
N SER A 114 -3.13 -13.29 -13.98
CA SER A 114 -2.81 -12.04 -14.67
C SER A 114 -3.86 -10.96 -14.35
N PRO A 115 -3.51 -9.65 -14.43
CA PRO A 115 -4.49 -8.56 -14.31
C PRO A 115 -5.64 -8.66 -15.31
N SER A 116 -5.38 -9.14 -16.53
CA SER A 116 -6.40 -9.30 -17.57
C SER A 116 -7.40 -10.41 -17.23
N SER A 117 -6.91 -11.57 -16.80
CA SER A 117 -7.77 -12.67 -16.35
C SER A 117 -8.58 -12.25 -15.12
N TYR A 118 -7.95 -11.57 -14.16
CA TYR A 118 -8.63 -11.03 -12.98
C TYR A 118 -9.77 -10.07 -13.35
N ARG A 119 -9.49 -9.09 -14.22
CA ARG A 119 -10.50 -8.13 -14.69
C ARG A 119 -11.65 -8.80 -15.43
N ALA A 120 -11.36 -9.79 -16.28
CA ALA A 120 -12.39 -10.54 -17.00
C ALA A 120 -13.32 -11.32 -16.04
N GLN A 121 -12.76 -11.96 -15.01
CA GLN A 121 -13.54 -12.67 -13.98
C GLN A 121 -14.44 -11.72 -13.19
N GLU A 122 -13.94 -10.53 -12.83
CA GLU A 122 -14.76 -9.54 -12.13
C GLU A 122 -15.87 -8.97 -13.02
N THR A 123 -15.61 -8.76 -14.32
CA THR A 123 -16.66 -8.37 -15.28
C THR A 123 -17.75 -9.44 -15.37
N GLU A 124 -17.39 -10.71 -15.55
CA GLU A 124 -18.36 -11.81 -15.64
C GLU A 124 -19.20 -11.89 -14.37
N ARG A 125 -18.55 -11.82 -13.20
CA ARG A 125 -19.22 -11.83 -11.90
C ARG A 125 -20.23 -10.69 -11.73
N VAL A 126 -19.94 -9.51 -12.29
CA VAL A 126 -20.88 -8.38 -12.28
C VAL A 126 -22.06 -8.67 -13.21
N LEU A 127 -21.82 -9.20 -14.41
CA LEU A 127 -22.87 -9.56 -15.35
C LEU A 127 -23.80 -10.65 -14.81
N GLU A 128 -23.27 -11.66 -14.12
CA GLU A 128 -24.06 -12.72 -13.48
C GLU A 128 -25.00 -12.18 -12.40
N LYS A 129 -24.60 -11.13 -11.66
CA LYS A 129 -25.44 -10.50 -10.62
C LYS A 129 -26.54 -9.62 -11.17
N LEU A 130 -26.47 -9.24 -12.44
CA LEU A 130 -27.45 -8.39 -13.12
C LEU A 130 -28.49 -9.22 -13.89
N ARG A 131 -28.31 -10.53 -13.98
CA ARG A 131 -29.29 -11.49 -14.51
C ARG A 131 -30.25 -11.91 -13.41
#